data_AF-A0A7J7P6S7-F1
#
_entry.id   AF-A0A7J7P6S7-F1
#
_cell.length_a   1.000
_cell.length_b   1.000
_cell.length_c   1.000
_cell.angle_alpha   90.00
_cell.angle_beta   90.00
_cell.angle_gamma   90.00
#
_symmetry.space_group_name_H-M   'P 1'
#
loop_
_entity.id
_entity.type
_entity.pdbx_description
1 polymer ?
#
loop_
_entity_poly.entity_id
_entity_poly.type
_entity_poly.pdbx_seq_one_letter_code
_entity_poly.pdbx_strand_id
1 'polypeptide(L)' 'MDRKVDKLVRRTTMIATLTASYFLLTSDYGPQPSILDPIKTKIQSAERSLKEFIFGASKESEKQDSGKHEPNLTKEEP' A
#
# COMPACT_ATOMS: atom_id res chain seq x y z
N MET A 1 -29.44 -12.59 39.72
CA MET A 1 -28.88 -12.32 38.38
C MET A 1 -29.90 -11.51 37.61
N ASP A 2 -29.49 -10.40 36.99
CA ASP A 2 -30.42 -9.53 36.26
C ASP A 2 -30.70 -10.10 34.86
N ARG A 3 -31.97 -10.45 34.62
CA ARG A 3 -32.43 -11.09 33.39
C ARG A 3 -32.19 -10.25 32.13
N LYS A 4 -32.09 -8.92 32.26
CA LYS A 4 -31.78 -8.01 31.14
C LYS A 4 -30.30 -8.12 30.78
N VAL A 5 -29.44 -8.18 31.79
CA VAL A 5 -27.99 -8.35 31.62
C VAL A 5 -27.70 -9.70 30.97
N ASP A 6 -28.32 -10.80 31.43
CA ASP A 6 -28.13 -12.13 30.84
C ASP A 6 -28.49 -12.18 29.34
N LYS A 7 -29.57 -11.51 28.93
CA LYS A 7 -29.96 -11.42 27.51
C LYS A 7 -28.97 -10.59 26.69
N LEU A 8 -28.47 -9.49 27.26
CA LEU A 8 -27.50 -8.64 26.59
C LEU A 8 -26.18 -9.37 26.40
N VAL A 9 -25.64 -9.96 27.47
CA VAL A 9 -24.40 -10.75 27.44
C VAL A 9 -24.51 -11.85 26.40
N ARG A 10 -25.60 -12.62 26.39
CA ARG A 10 -25.78 -13.70 25.41
C ARG A 10 -25.74 -13.23 23.95
N ARG A 11 -26.36 -12.09 23.64
CA ARG A 11 -26.35 -11.52 22.28
C ARG A 11 -24.97 -10.99 21.91
N THR A 12 -24.36 -10.24 22.83
CA THR A 12 -23.03 -9.68 22.62
C THR A 12 -21.99 -10.78 22.44
N THR A 13 -22.03 -11.84 23.26
CA THR A 13 -21.13 -12.98 23.10
C THR A 13 -21.34 -13.65 21.74
N MET A 14 -22.57 -13.88 21.29
CA MET A 14 -22.83 -14.46 19.97
C MET A 14 -22.23 -13.61 18.84
N ILE A 15 -22.44 -12.29 18.88
CA ILE A 15 -21.89 -11.36 17.88
C ILE A 15 -20.36 -11.30 17.97
N ALA A 16 -19.81 -11.19 19.18
CA ALA A 16 -18.38 -11.14 19.42
C ALA A 16 -17.69 -12.40 18.91
N THR A 17 -18.27 -13.58 19.14
CA THR A 17 -17.75 -14.83 18.60
C THR A 17 -17.78 -14.82 17.07
N LEU A 18 -18.87 -14.39 16.44
CA LEU A 18 -18.95 -14.32 14.98
C LEU A 18 -17.89 -13.37 14.40
N THR A 19 -17.75 -12.18 14.98
CA THR A 19 -16.76 -11.18 14.57
C THR A 19 -15.33 -11.67 14.79
N ALA A 20 -15.04 -12.26 15.96
CA ALA A 20 -13.73 -12.83 16.26
C ALA A 20 -13.39 -13.97 15.30
N SER A 21 -14.34 -14.88 15.03
CA SER A 21 -14.15 -15.96 14.06
C SER A 21 -13.92 -15.44 12.65
N TYR A 22 -14.66 -14.42 12.21
CA TYR A 22 -14.43 -13.79 10.90
C TYR A 22 -13.05 -13.11 10.83
N PHE A 23 -12.66 -12.42 11.90
CA PHE A 23 -11.35 -11.76 11.99
C PHE A 23 -10.19 -12.75 11.98
N LEU A 24 -10.26 -13.82 12.78
CA LEU A 24 -9.24 -14.88 12.80
C LEU A 24 -9.19 -15.65 11.48
N LEU A 25 -10.35 -15.92 10.87
CA LEU A 25 -10.39 -16.59 9.57
C LEU A 25 -9.76 -15.72 8.48
N THR A 26 -10.02 -14.41 8.48
CA THR A 26 -9.44 -13.48 7.51
C THR A 26 -8.02 -13.02 7.89
N SER A 27 -7.55 -13.27 9.12
CA SER A 27 -6.23 -12.78 9.59
C SER A 27 -5.06 -13.45 8.87
N ASP A 28 -5.22 -14.71 8.46
CA ASP A 28 -4.21 -15.43 7.67
C ASP A 28 -4.19 -14.99 6.19
N TYR A 29 -5.20 -14.26 5.72
CA TYR A 29 -5.31 -13.84 4.32
C TYR A 29 -4.64 -12.48 4.01
N GLY A 30 -4.13 -11.78 5.03
CA GLY A 30 -3.47 -10.49 4.87
C GLY A 30 -4.40 -9.38 4.34
N PRO A 31 -3.96 -8.11 4.34
CA PRO A 31 -4.73 -7.03 3.74
C PRO A 31 -4.86 -7.29 2.23
N GLN A 32 -6.05 -7.67 1.78
CA GLN A 32 -6.34 -7.77 0.35
C GLN A 32 -6.15 -6.39 -0.28
N PRO A 33 -5.39 -6.26 -1.39
CA PRO A 33 -5.19 -4.95 -2.02
C PRO A 33 -6.55 -4.38 -2.36
N SER A 34 -6.85 -3.25 -1.74
CA SER A 34 -8.15 -2.61 -1.82
C SER A 34 -8.32 -2.07 -3.23
N ILE A 35 -9.55 -2.10 -3.73
CA ILE A 35 -9.94 -1.41 -4.98
C ILE A 35 -9.62 0.10 -4.89
N LEU A 36 -9.39 0.61 -3.67
CA LEU A 36 -8.99 1.98 -3.37
C LEU A 36 -7.47 2.23 -3.42
N ASP A 37 -6.64 1.20 -3.58
CA ASP A 37 -5.17 1.36 -3.65
C ASP A 37 -4.73 2.19 -4.88
N PRO A 38 -5.34 2.05 -6.07
CA PRO A 38 -5.10 2.95 -7.20
C PRO A 38 -5.49 4.41 -6.91
N ILE A 39 -6.47 4.64 -6.02
CA ILE A 39 -6.91 5.99 -5.64
C ILE A 39 -5.92 6.58 -4.63
N LYS A 40 -5.51 5.81 -3.63
CA LYS A 40 -4.50 6.23 -2.63
C LYS A 40 -3.17 6.57 -3.29
N THR A 41 -2.70 5.75 -4.23
CA THR A 41 -1.46 6.00 -4.98
C THR A 41 -1.56 7.26 -5.84
N LYS A 42 -2.70 7.50 -6.50
CA LYS A 42 -2.94 8.74 -7.25
C LYS A 42 -2.96 9.98 -6.35
N ILE A 43 -3.59 9.90 -5.18
CA ILE A 43 -3.62 11.01 -4.22
C ILE A 43 -2.22 11.30 -3.68
N GLN A 44 -1.46 10.29 -3.26
CA GLN A 44 -0.07 10.47 -2.83
C GLN A 44 0.83 11.03 -3.93
N SER A 45 0.61 10.62 -5.18
CA SER A 45 1.33 11.16 -6.35
C SER A 45 0.99 12.64 -6.57
N ALA A 46 -0.30 13.01 -6.49
CA ALA A 46 -0.73 14.40 -6.61
C ALA A 46 -0.20 15.29 -5.47
N GLU A 47 -0.16 14.77 -4.24
CA GLU A 47 0.46 15.46 -3.10
C GLU A 47 1.96 15.69 -3.32
N ARG A 48 2.68 14.70 -3.85
CA ARG A 48 4.11 14.85 -4.20
C ARG A 48 4.32 15.84 -5.33
N SER A 49 3.55 15.77 -6.41
CA SER A 49 3.66 16.72 -7.53
C SER A 49 3.33 18.14 -7.12
N LEU A 50 2.32 18.34 -6.26
CA LEU A 50 2.02 19.67 -5.71
C LEU A 50 3.13 20.14 -4.77
N LYS A 51 3.69 19.24 -3.96
CA LYS A 51 4.84 19.57 -3.11
C LYS A 51 6.05 19.98 -3.96
N GLU A 52 6.37 19.26 -5.03
CA GLU A 52 7.44 19.61 -5.98
C GLU A 52 7.15 20.94 -6.72
N PHE A 53 5.88 21.20 -7.04
CA PHE A 53 5.46 22.45 -7.69
C PHE A 53 5.59 23.66 -6.77
N ILE A 54 5.22 23.53 -5.48
CA ILE A 54 5.23 24.63 -4.51
C ILE A 54 6.62 24.83 -3.88
N PHE A 55 7.37 23.76 -3.63
CA PHE A 55 8.71 23.85 -3.04
C PHE A 55 9.82 24.17 -4.06
N GLY A 56 9.46 24.26 -5.35
CA GLY A 56 10.36 24.58 -6.44
C GLY A 56 11.12 23.36 -6.95
N ALA A 57 11.09 23.16 -8.27
CA ALA A 57 11.95 22.23 -9.01
C ALA A 57 13.42 22.72 -9.03
N SER A 58 13.97 22.98 -7.85
CA SER A 58 15.32 23.52 -7.64
C SER A 58 16.19 22.50 -6.91
N LYS A 59 16.44 21.38 -7.58
CA LYS A 59 17.77 20.73 -7.67
C LYS A 59 17.94 20.12 -9.06
N GLU A 60 18.35 21.00 -9.97
CA GLU A 60 19.47 20.78 -10.88
C GLU A 60 19.48 19.51 -11.73
N SER A 61 19.19 19.73 -13.00
CA SER A 61 19.87 19.13 -14.15
C SER A 61 21.38 18.99 -13.90
N GLU A 62 21.84 17.85 -13.39
CA GLU A 62 23.21 17.38 -13.65
C GLU A 62 23.24 15.86 -13.73
N LYS A 63 22.99 15.35 -14.93
CA LYS A 63 23.75 14.29 -15.63
C LYS A 63 22.97 13.84 -16.86
N GLN A 64 22.90 14.72 -17.85
CA GLN A 64 22.84 14.29 -19.24
C GLN A 64 24.29 14.25 -19.74
N ASP A 65 24.73 13.03 -20.07
CA ASP A 65 25.76 12.71 -21.05
C ASP A 65 27.20 13.23 -20.83
N SER A 66 28.04 12.39 -20.24
CA SER A 66 29.44 12.28 -20.67
C SER A 66 30.04 10.92 -20.27
N GLY A 67 30.27 10.08 -21.28
CA GLY A 67 31.45 9.23 -21.34
C GLY A 67 31.40 7.84 -20.69
N LYS A 68 31.48 6.83 -21.57
CA LYS A 68 32.22 5.56 -21.39
C LYS A 68 31.66 4.55 -20.37
N HIS A 69 30.95 3.54 -20.85
CA HIS A 69 31.53 2.21 -21.13
C HIS A 69 30.41 1.24 -21.53
N GLU A 70 30.22 1.10 -22.83
CA GLU A 70 29.64 -0.09 -23.44
C GLU A 70 30.83 -1.05 -23.67
N PRO A 71 30.91 -2.23 -23.02
CA PRO A 71 31.84 -3.26 -23.47
C PRO A 71 31.29 -3.86 -24.76
N ASN A 72 31.78 -3.31 -25.86
CA ASN A 72 31.75 -3.92 -27.17
C ASN A 72 32.41 -5.32 -27.08
N LEU A 73 31.64 -6.39 -27.28
CA LEU A 73 32.16 -7.67 -27.75
C LEU A 73 31.68 -7.86 -29.19
N THR A 74 32.51 -7.41 -30.14
CA THR A 74 32.35 -7.73 -31.56
C THR A 74 33.23 -8.92 -31.91
N LYS A 75 32.56 -10.01 -32.30
CA LYS A 75 32.90 -11.01 -33.35
C LYS A 75 34.22 -11.80 -33.23
N GLU A 76 34.12 -13.12 -33.47
CA GLU A 76 34.49 -13.73 -34.77
C GLU A 76 33.87 -15.14 -34.87
N GLU A 77 33.30 -15.41 -36.04
CA GLU A 77 32.88 -16.72 -36.57
C GLU A 77 33.77 -16.97 -37.79
N PRO A 78 34.23 -18.22 -37.99
CA PRO A 78 33.90 -18.90 -39.25
C PRO A 78 33.22 -20.26 -39.06
#